data_AF-M5BVK0-F1
#
_entry.id   AF-M5BVK0-F1
#
_cell.length_a   1.000
_cell.length_b   1.000
_cell.length_c   1.000
_cell.angle_alpha   90.00
_cell.angle_beta   90.00
_cell.angle_gamma   90.00
#
_symmetry.space_group_name_H-M   'P 1'
#
loop_
_entity.id
_entity.type
_entity.pdbx_description
1 polymer ?
#
loop_
_entity_poly.entity_id
_entity_poly.type
_entity_poly.pdbx_seq_one_letter_code
_entity_poly.pdbx_strand_id
1 'polypeptide(L)'
;MLLDNLVTSTPPHPEARDDPLERALEEIAVLANSMNEGKRESESRTKLVQWQSRIRGKFISPLVQPHRRLIMDGRLQLVRLVKKVNSRADVSNADGTINQVEVPCLSSDANPKQLVAILCNDLLVLCKEGPEMVELWAVLRMQTMAQPASIVNGNGLRIVDNKAILYFNTQSTSEALTWQRAINLHIPHSQ
;
A
#
# COMPACT_ATOMS: atom_id res chain seq x y z
N MET A 1 -2.68 7.45 -30.54
CA MET A 1 -3.77 8.42 -30.86
C MET A 1 -3.78 8.87 -32.31
N LEU A 2 -2.65 9.17 -32.97
CA LEU A 2 -2.68 9.57 -34.40
C LEU A 2 -3.00 8.42 -35.37
N LEU A 3 -2.38 7.23 -35.22
CA LEU A 3 -2.69 6.06 -36.06
C LEU A 3 -4.10 5.50 -35.81
N ASP A 4 -4.57 5.58 -34.57
CA ASP A 4 -5.92 5.14 -34.17
C ASP A 4 -7.01 5.96 -34.89
N ASN A 5 -6.82 7.29 -34.97
CA ASN A 5 -7.67 8.18 -35.76
C ASN A 5 -7.58 7.91 -37.26
N LEU A 6 -6.39 7.52 -37.76
CA LEU A 6 -6.17 7.20 -39.17
C LEU A 6 -6.88 5.90 -39.58
N VAL A 7 -6.78 4.84 -38.76
CA VAL A 7 -7.52 3.58 -38.95
C VAL A 7 -9.03 3.85 -38.95
N THR A 8 -9.53 4.62 -37.99
CA THR A 8 -10.97 4.92 -37.87
C THR A 8 -11.50 5.73 -39.05
N SER A 9 -10.64 6.51 -39.71
CA SER A 9 -11.02 7.39 -40.83
C SER A 9 -10.68 6.81 -42.21
N THR A 10 -10.09 5.62 -42.29
CA THR A 10 -9.71 4.96 -43.54
C THR A 10 -10.66 3.80 -43.82
N PRO A 11 -11.39 3.78 -44.95
CA PRO A 11 -12.27 2.65 -45.27
C PRO A 11 -11.46 1.36 -45.45
N PRO A 12 -11.95 0.21 -44.95
CA PRO A 12 -11.22 -1.06 -44.99
C PRO A 12 -10.96 -1.49 -46.43
N HIS A 13 -9.75 -1.96 -46.72
CA HIS A 13 -9.37 -2.32 -48.09
C HIS A 13 -9.92 -3.73 -48.43
N PRO A 14 -10.87 -3.87 -49.39
CA PRO A 14 -11.58 -5.14 -49.59
C PRO A 14 -10.72 -6.29 -50.12
N GLU A 15 -9.59 -5.97 -50.76
CA GLU A 15 -8.72 -6.91 -51.48
C GLU A 15 -7.50 -7.35 -50.64
N ALA A 16 -7.26 -6.70 -49.49
CA ALA A 16 -6.13 -7.01 -48.63
C ALA A 16 -6.57 -8.04 -47.57
N ARG A 17 -5.96 -9.24 -47.61
CA ARG A 17 -6.24 -10.31 -46.65
C ARG A 17 -5.83 -9.95 -45.21
N ASP A 18 -4.92 -8.98 -45.06
CA ASP A 18 -4.50 -8.32 -43.83
C ASP A 18 -4.40 -6.80 -44.10
N ASP A 19 -5.00 -5.96 -43.24
CA ASP A 19 -4.85 -4.51 -43.34
C ASP A 19 -3.47 -4.08 -42.77
N PRO A 20 -2.55 -3.55 -43.60
CA PRO A 20 -1.23 -3.14 -43.15
C PRO A 20 -1.28 -2.00 -42.11
N LEU A 21 -2.35 -1.20 -42.09
CA LEU A 21 -2.53 -0.10 -41.16
C LEU A 21 -2.94 -0.61 -39.77
N GLU A 22 -3.80 -1.63 -39.71
CA GLU A 22 -4.15 -2.31 -38.45
C GLU A 22 -2.92 -3.00 -37.85
N ARG A 23 -2.13 -3.71 -38.68
CA ARG A 23 -0.89 -4.34 -38.24
C ARG A 23 0.13 -3.32 -37.72
N ALA A 24 0.30 -2.20 -38.43
CA ALA A 24 1.17 -1.12 -37.97
C ALA A 24 0.70 -0.49 -36.65
N LEU A 25 -0.62 -0.32 -36.47
CA LEU A 25 -1.19 0.17 -35.22
C LEU A 25 -0.90 -0.80 -34.06
N GLU A 26 -1.07 -2.10 -34.27
CA GLU A 26 -0.79 -3.13 -33.26
C GLU A 26 0.70 -3.15 -32.86
N GLU A 27 1.61 -3.18 -33.84
CA GLU A 27 3.05 -3.15 -33.59
C GLU A 27 3.49 -1.89 -32.81
N ILE A 28 2.98 -0.73 -33.21
CA ILE A 28 3.27 0.54 -32.53
C ILE A 28 2.66 0.55 -31.12
N ALA A 29 1.47 -0.02 -30.92
CA ALA A 29 0.86 -0.11 -29.60
C ALA A 29 1.70 -0.98 -28.66
N VAL A 30 2.24 -2.11 -29.13
CA VAL A 30 3.15 -2.96 -28.35
C VAL A 30 4.41 -2.21 -27.93
N LEU A 31 5.06 -1.52 -28.89
CA LEU A 31 6.27 -0.72 -28.61
C LEU A 31 5.97 0.43 -27.63
N ALA A 32 4.88 1.15 -27.85
CA ALA A 32 4.47 2.25 -26.98
C ALA A 32 4.15 1.77 -25.56
N ASN A 33 3.47 0.63 -25.42
CA ASN A 33 3.19 0.03 -24.12
C ASN A 33 4.49 -0.37 -23.40
N SER A 34 5.43 -1.01 -24.10
CA SER A 34 6.74 -1.36 -23.53
C SER A 34 7.51 -0.12 -23.06
N MET A 35 7.57 0.93 -23.89
CA MET A 35 8.22 2.20 -23.52
C MET A 35 7.54 2.88 -22.33
N ASN A 36 6.20 2.90 -22.31
CA ASN A 36 5.43 3.52 -21.24
C ASN A 36 5.60 2.79 -19.91
N GLU A 37 5.60 1.46 -19.91
CA GLU A 37 5.87 0.68 -18.69
C GLU A 37 7.32 0.88 -18.22
N GLY A 38 8.30 0.90 -19.13
CA GLY A 38 9.70 1.20 -18.79
C GLY A 38 9.87 2.59 -18.18
N LYS A 39 9.20 3.60 -18.73
CA LYS A 39 9.18 4.96 -18.16
C LYS A 39 8.51 4.98 -16.79
N ARG A 40 7.35 4.33 -16.64
CA ARG A 40 6.61 4.25 -15.38
C ARG A 40 7.44 3.58 -14.28
N GLU A 41 8.17 2.52 -14.60
CA GLU A 41 9.05 1.83 -13.66
C GLU A 41 10.22 2.74 -13.22
N SER A 42 10.83 3.47 -14.16
CA SER A 42 11.89 4.44 -13.87
C SER A 42 11.41 5.57 -12.95
N GLU A 43 10.22 6.12 -13.22
CA GLU A 43 9.59 7.15 -12.39
C GLU A 43 9.25 6.62 -10.98
N SER A 44 8.67 5.42 -10.89
CA SER A 44 8.36 4.74 -9.63
C SER A 44 9.62 4.55 -8.77
N ARG A 45 10.71 4.09 -9.40
CA ARG A 45 12.01 3.92 -8.72
C ARG A 45 12.60 5.26 -8.27
N THR A 46 12.51 6.29 -9.10
CA THR A 46 12.97 7.64 -8.74
C THR A 46 12.20 8.18 -7.54
N LYS A 47 10.87 8.00 -7.50
CA LYS A 47 10.05 8.35 -6.34
C LYS A 47 10.43 7.56 -5.08
N LEU A 48 10.74 6.27 -5.17
CA LEU A 48 11.24 5.50 -4.02
C LEU A 48 12.54 6.06 -3.47
N VAL A 49 13.48 6.45 -4.32
CA VAL A 49 14.75 7.07 -3.90
C VAL A 49 14.48 8.39 -3.18
N GLN A 50 13.59 9.23 -3.73
CA GLN A 50 13.18 10.48 -3.10
C GLN A 50 12.54 10.23 -1.73
N TRP A 51 11.62 9.27 -1.62
CA TRP A 51 11.02 8.89 -0.34
C TRP A 51 12.07 8.41 0.66
N GLN A 52 12.97 7.52 0.26
CA GLN A 52 14.03 7.02 1.13
C GLN A 52 14.93 8.15 1.65
N SER A 53 15.27 9.13 0.81
CA SER A 53 16.10 10.28 1.23
C SER A 53 15.41 11.18 2.26
N ARG A 54 14.08 11.20 2.29
CA ARG A 54 13.28 12.03 3.20
C ARG A 54 12.99 11.35 4.53
N ILE A 55 13.05 10.02 4.61
CA ILE A 55 12.72 9.25 5.82
C ILE A 55 13.88 9.31 6.82
N ARG A 56 13.61 9.79 8.04
CA ARG A 56 14.52 9.69 9.19
C ARG A 56 14.19 8.48 10.07
N GLY A 57 15.23 7.95 10.71
CA GLY A 57 15.14 6.85 11.69
C GLY A 57 15.86 5.58 11.24
N LYS A 58 15.94 4.60 12.16
CA LYS A 58 16.51 3.28 11.83
C LYS A 58 15.51 2.48 11.00
N PHE A 59 15.75 2.42 9.70
CA PHE A 59 14.92 1.65 8.79
C PHE A 59 15.56 0.30 8.48
N ILE A 60 15.04 -0.75 9.11
CA ILE A 60 15.60 -2.12 9.05
C ILE A 60 15.57 -2.69 7.62
N SER A 61 14.63 -2.24 6.78
CA SER A 61 14.47 -2.70 5.39
C SER A 61 14.33 -1.50 4.45
N PRO A 62 15.41 -1.02 3.79
CA PRO A 62 15.37 0.17 2.94
C PRO A 62 14.33 0.06 1.82
N LEU A 63 13.70 1.18 1.44
CA LEU A 63 12.67 1.28 0.40
C LEU A 63 13.26 0.94 -0.98
N VAL A 64 14.53 1.29 -1.22
CA VAL A 64 15.19 1.04 -2.50
C VAL A 64 15.82 -0.35 -2.47
N GLN A 65 15.15 -1.33 -3.09
CA GLN A 65 15.61 -2.70 -3.24
C GLN A 65 15.28 -3.22 -4.66
N PRO A 66 16.04 -4.20 -5.20
CA PRO A 66 15.84 -4.68 -6.57
C PRO A 66 14.40 -5.12 -6.91
N HIS A 67 13.70 -5.75 -5.96
CA HIS A 67 12.34 -6.28 -6.17
C HIS A 67 11.24 -5.41 -5.57
N ARG A 68 11.59 -4.24 -5.01
CA ARG A 68 10.63 -3.35 -4.36
C ARG A 68 10.21 -2.24 -5.32
N ARG A 69 8.91 -2.11 -5.54
CA ARG A 69 8.30 -1.12 -6.43
C ARG A 69 7.26 -0.31 -5.67
N LEU A 70 7.24 1.00 -5.89
CA LEU A 70 6.20 1.87 -5.36
C LEU A 70 4.90 1.61 -6.12
N ILE A 71 3.85 1.33 -5.38
CA ILE A 71 2.50 1.11 -5.89
C ILE A 71 1.69 2.39 -5.78
N MET A 72 1.64 2.97 -4.57
CA MET A 72 0.94 4.23 -4.32
C MET A 72 1.50 4.91 -3.07
N ASP A 73 1.37 6.23 -3.02
CA ASP A 73 1.65 7.03 -1.84
C ASP A 73 0.54 8.06 -1.61
N GLY A 74 0.29 8.43 -0.36
CA GLY A 74 -0.77 9.38 -0.02
C GLY A 74 -0.93 9.60 1.48
N ARG A 75 -1.81 10.52 1.85
CA ARG A 75 -2.07 10.86 3.26
C ARG A 75 -3.17 9.97 3.83
N LEU A 76 -2.94 9.43 5.01
CA LEU A 76 -3.93 8.67 5.78
C LEU A 76 -4.01 9.22 7.20
N GLN A 77 -5.21 9.42 7.71
CA GLN A 77 -5.41 9.81 9.09
C GLN A 77 -5.63 8.56 9.94
N LEU A 78 -4.64 8.14 10.72
CA LEU A 78 -4.84 7.07 11.70
C LEU A 78 -5.79 7.57 12.78
N VAL A 79 -6.88 6.84 13.03
CA VAL A 79 -7.87 7.19 14.05
C VAL A 79 -7.89 6.21 15.22
N ARG A 80 -7.47 4.97 14.99
CA ARG A 80 -7.39 3.95 16.05
C ARG A 80 -6.33 2.91 15.75
N LEU A 81 -5.63 2.48 16.79
CA LEU A 81 -4.58 1.47 16.75
C LEU A 81 -4.83 0.45 17.86
N VAL A 82 -5.05 -0.80 17.47
CA VAL A 82 -5.20 -1.92 18.40
C VAL A 82 -3.93 -2.76 18.35
N LYS A 83 -3.31 -3.03 19.49
CA LYS A 83 -2.08 -3.83 19.61
C LYS A 83 -2.26 -4.92 20.65
N LYS A 84 -1.57 -6.04 20.43
CA LYS A 84 -1.39 -7.06 21.46
C LYS A 84 -0.36 -6.57 22.47
N VAL A 85 -0.71 -6.54 23.75
CA VAL A 85 0.18 -6.19 24.87
C VAL A 85 0.10 -7.27 25.94
N ASN A 86 1.15 -7.42 26.73
CA ASN A 86 1.10 -8.25 27.94
C ASN A 86 0.79 -7.34 29.11
N SER A 87 -0.32 -7.59 29.79
CA SER A 87 -0.66 -6.92 31.05
C SER A 87 -0.43 -7.87 32.21
N ARG A 88 0.05 -7.35 33.33
CA ARG A 88 0.14 -8.11 34.58
C ARG A 88 -1.22 -8.13 35.24
N ALA A 89 -1.70 -9.31 35.59
CA ALA A 89 -2.92 -9.52 36.34
C ALA A 89 -2.59 -10.24 37.64
N ASP A 90 -3.20 -9.77 38.72
CA ASP A 90 -3.11 -10.40 40.03
C ASP A 90 -4.10 -11.57 40.09
N VAL A 91 -3.60 -12.75 40.43
CA VAL A 91 -4.37 -13.99 40.59
C VAL A 91 -4.28 -14.40 42.05
N SER A 92 -5.42 -14.42 42.73
CA SER A 92 -5.51 -14.92 44.11
C SER A 92 -5.55 -16.44 44.12
N ASN A 93 -4.62 -17.05 44.84
CA ASN A 93 -4.60 -18.48 45.08
C ASN A 93 -5.51 -18.85 46.28
N ALA A 94 -5.84 -20.14 46.39
CA ALA A 94 -6.68 -20.67 47.47
C ALA A 94 -6.05 -20.51 48.88
N ASP A 95 -4.74 -20.28 48.95
CA ASP A 95 -3.99 -20.00 50.18
C ASP A 95 -3.97 -18.51 50.56
N GLY A 96 -4.64 -17.64 49.78
CA GLY A 96 -4.70 -16.20 49.99
C GLY A 96 -3.48 -15.43 49.45
N THR A 97 -2.52 -16.10 48.81
CA THR A 97 -1.40 -15.43 48.15
C THR A 97 -1.82 -14.82 46.82
N ILE A 98 -1.23 -13.67 46.47
CA ILE A 98 -1.47 -12.99 45.19
C ILE A 98 -0.25 -13.23 44.29
N ASN A 99 -0.46 -13.94 43.19
CA ASN A 99 0.55 -14.14 42.15
C ASN A 99 0.31 -13.20 40.97
N GLN A 100 1.36 -12.60 40.44
CA GLN A 100 1.28 -11.87 39.18
C GLN A 100 1.52 -12.79 37.99
N VAL A 101 0.55 -12.83 37.08
CA VAL A 101 0.65 -13.56 35.82
C VAL A 101 0.60 -12.56 34.66
N GLU A 102 1.43 -12.77 33.64
CA GLU A 102 1.33 -12.01 32.39
C GLU A 102 0.21 -12.58 31.51
N VAL A 103 -0.80 -11.75 31.24
CA VAL A 103 -1.94 -12.09 30.41
C VAL A 103 -1.87 -11.28 29.10
N PRO A 104 -1.83 -11.93 27.93
CA PRO A 104 -1.95 -11.23 26.66
C PRO A 104 -3.34 -10.59 26.52
N CYS A 105 -3.38 -9.29 26.31
CA CYS A 105 -4.62 -8.54 26.08
C CYS A 105 -4.48 -7.57 24.89
N LEU A 106 -5.60 -6.98 24.50
CA LEU A 106 -5.65 -5.96 23.45
C LEU A 106 -5.65 -4.57 24.08
N SER A 107 -4.69 -3.75 23.69
CA SER A 107 -4.65 -2.31 24.00
C SER A 107 -5.12 -1.53 22.78
N SER A 108 -5.96 -0.52 23.00
CA SER A 108 -6.45 0.39 21.96
C SER A 108 -5.98 1.82 22.24
N ASP A 109 -5.27 2.42 21.30
CA ASP A 109 -4.92 3.84 21.26
C ASP A 109 -5.79 4.55 20.22
N ALA A 110 -6.53 5.57 20.64
CA ALA A 110 -7.41 6.38 19.80
C ALA A 110 -6.89 7.80 19.57
N ASN A 111 -5.57 8.02 19.67
CA ASN A 111 -4.97 9.32 19.39
C ASN A 111 -4.77 9.51 17.87
N PRO A 112 -5.50 10.45 17.22
CA PRO A 112 -5.43 10.63 15.78
C PRO A 112 -4.06 11.12 15.30
N LYS A 113 -3.56 10.57 14.20
CA LYS A 113 -2.25 10.93 13.62
C LYS A 113 -2.38 11.10 12.11
N GLN A 114 -1.91 12.23 11.60
CA GLN A 114 -1.75 12.43 10.16
C GLN A 114 -0.45 11.76 9.71
N LEU A 115 -0.58 10.78 8.83
CA LEU A 115 0.53 9.98 8.34
C LEU A 115 0.61 10.05 6.82
N VAL A 116 1.83 9.97 6.32
CA VAL A 116 2.10 9.68 4.92
C VAL A 116 2.31 8.17 4.79
N ALA A 117 1.52 7.56 3.92
CA ALA A 117 1.55 6.16 3.60
C ALA A 117 2.27 5.94 2.27
N ILE A 118 3.21 4.99 2.24
CA ILE A 118 4.01 4.62 1.07
C ILE A 118 3.85 3.12 0.88
N LEU A 119 3.00 2.71 -0.05
CA LEU A 119 2.73 1.31 -0.37
C LEU A 119 3.73 0.80 -1.40
N CYS A 120 4.45 -0.24 -1.01
CA CYS A 120 5.24 -1.06 -1.91
C CYS A 120 4.53 -2.39 -2.18
N ASN A 121 5.04 -3.16 -3.13
CA ASN A 121 4.56 -4.51 -3.45
C ASN A 121 4.82 -5.57 -2.37
N ASP A 122 5.42 -5.23 -1.23
CA ASP A 122 5.73 -6.18 -0.15
C ASP A 122 5.56 -5.61 1.26
N LEU A 123 5.25 -4.32 1.39
CA LEU A 123 5.02 -3.65 2.66
C LEU A 123 4.33 -2.29 2.49
N LEU A 124 3.82 -1.76 3.60
CA LEU A 124 3.34 -0.39 3.73
C LEU A 124 4.19 0.34 4.76
N VAL A 125 4.84 1.41 4.35
CA VAL A 125 5.56 2.32 5.27
C VAL A 125 4.64 3.46 5.66
N LEU A 126 4.59 3.74 6.96
CA LEU A 126 3.86 4.88 7.52
C LEU A 126 4.86 5.83 8.15
N CYS A 127 4.81 7.09 7.75
CA CYS A 127 5.66 8.14 8.26
C CYS A 127 4.82 9.28 8.85
N LYS A 128 5.30 9.90 9.92
CA LYS A 128 4.74 11.14 10.44
C LYS A 128 5.16 12.30 9.53
N GLU A 129 4.18 13.10 9.11
CA GLU A 129 4.45 14.25 8.25
C GLU A 129 5.32 15.29 8.97
N GLY A 130 6.27 15.85 8.23
CA GLY A 130 7.15 16.93 8.67
C GLY A 130 7.43 17.88 7.49
N PRO A 131 7.98 19.08 7.77
CA PRO A 131 8.08 20.16 6.78
C PRO A 131 8.96 19.82 5.57
N GLU A 132 10.06 19.08 5.78
CA GLU A 132 10.97 18.65 4.70
C GLU A 132 11.23 17.14 4.76
N MET A 133 11.48 16.65 5.96
CA MET A 133 11.76 15.24 6.24
C MET A 133 10.58 14.61 6.99
N VAL A 134 10.39 13.31 6.77
CA VAL A 134 9.34 12.52 7.41
C VAL A 134 9.97 11.57 8.42
N GLU A 135 9.29 11.34 9.54
CA GLU A 135 9.78 10.43 10.58
C GLU A 135 9.14 9.05 10.40
N LEU A 136 9.95 7.99 10.35
CA LEU A 136 9.44 6.63 10.27
C LEU A 136 8.57 6.30 11.49
N TRP A 137 7.29 5.98 11.27
CA TRP A 137 6.35 5.63 12.34
C TRP A 137 6.13 4.12 12.44
N ALA A 138 5.84 3.46 11.32
CA ALA A 138 5.68 2.01 11.28
C ALA A 138 5.97 1.43 9.89
N VAL A 139 6.24 0.12 9.88
CA VAL A 139 6.40 -0.68 8.66
C VAL A 139 5.49 -1.90 8.83
N LEU A 140 4.53 -2.06 7.93
CA LEU A 140 3.54 -3.13 7.97
C LEU A 140 3.82 -4.10 6.83
N ARG A 141 3.87 -5.40 7.13
CA ARG A 141 4.05 -6.45 6.12
C ARG A 141 2.69 -6.97 5.65
N MET A 142 1.70 -6.99 6.53
CA MET A 142 0.30 -7.33 6.22
C MET A 142 0.14 -8.75 5.63
N GLN A 143 1.03 -9.67 5.99
CA GLN A 143 1.09 -11.04 5.46
C GLN A 143 0.23 -12.03 6.26
N THR A 144 -0.48 -11.57 7.29
CA THR A 144 -1.22 -12.46 8.21
C THR A 144 -2.53 -12.98 7.65
N MET A 145 -3.06 -12.38 6.58
CA MET A 145 -4.34 -12.73 5.99
C MET A 145 -4.32 -12.49 4.47
N ALA A 146 -5.21 -13.17 3.75
CA ALA A 146 -5.40 -12.97 2.32
C ALA A 146 -5.97 -11.59 1.96
N GLN A 147 -6.70 -10.94 2.86
CA GLN A 147 -7.21 -9.58 2.65
C GLN A 147 -6.94 -8.74 3.90
N PRO A 148 -5.72 -8.20 4.04
CA PRO A 148 -5.37 -7.43 5.22
C PRO A 148 -6.08 -6.06 5.27
N ALA A 149 -6.55 -5.54 4.12
CA ALA A 149 -7.29 -4.28 4.06
C ALA A 149 -8.79 -4.49 3.80
N SER A 150 -9.62 -3.75 4.55
CA SER A 150 -11.09 -3.78 4.39
C SER A 150 -11.72 -2.42 4.71
N ILE A 151 -12.85 -2.12 4.09
CA ILE A 151 -13.65 -0.93 4.42
C ILE A 151 -14.47 -1.21 5.68
N VAL A 152 -14.50 -0.25 6.61
CA VAL A 152 -15.33 -0.35 7.83
C VAL A 152 -16.62 0.43 7.63
N ASN A 153 -16.52 1.76 7.52
CA ASN A 153 -17.66 2.67 7.33
C ASN A 153 -17.25 3.81 6.40
N GLY A 154 -17.95 4.04 5.28
CA GLY A 154 -17.70 5.16 4.37
C GLY A 154 -16.24 5.26 3.91
N ASN A 155 -15.53 6.30 4.37
CA ASN A 155 -14.11 6.57 4.10
C ASN A 155 -13.13 5.87 5.07
N GLY A 156 -13.63 5.00 5.94
CA GLY A 156 -12.86 4.27 6.95
C GLY A 156 -12.20 3.01 6.40
N LEU A 157 -10.86 2.94 6.50
CA LEU A 157 -10.02 1.84 6.06
C LEU A 157 -9.43 1.10 7.27
N ARG A 158 -9.64 -0.21 7.36
CA ARG A 158 -8.98 -1.09 8.35
C ARG A 158 -7.84 -1.85 7.69
N ILE A 159 -6.68 -1.87 8.33
CA ILE A 159 -5.50 -2.65 7.93
C ILE A 159 -5.09 -3.57 9.08
N VAL A 160 -4.93 -4.86 8.78
CA VAL A 160 -4.48 -5.88 9.72
C VAL A 160 -3.04 -6.24 9.42
N ASP A 161 -2.19 -6.20 10.45
CA ASP A 161 -0.80 -6.65 10.42
C ASP A 161 -0.56 -7.64 11.59
N ASN A 162 0.63 -8.24 11.66
CA ASN A 162 0.94 -9.29 12.63
C ASN A 162 0.81 -8.84 14.10
N LYS A 163 1.19 -7.59 14.39
CA LYS A 163 1.22 -7.07 15.77
C LYS A 163 0.16 -6.01 16.07
N ALA A 164 -0.59 -5.58 15.06
CA ALA A 164 -1.50 -4.46 15.18
C ALA A 164 -2.64 -4.49 14.16
N ILE A 165 -3.76 -3.88 14.55
CA ILE A 165 -4.85 -3.51 13.65
C ILE A 165 -4.94 -1.99 13.65
N LEU A 166 -4.90 -1.40 12.46
CA LEU A 166 -4.92 0.04 12.25
C LEU A 166 -6.22 0.43 11.57
N TYR A 167 -6.81 1.52 12.03
CA TYR A 167 -8.00 2.13 11.44
C TYR A 167 -7.65 3.53 10.99
N PHE A 168 -7.92 3.80 9.72
CA PHE A 168 -7.65 5.08 9.08
C PHE A 168 -8.94 5.70 8.57
N ASN A 169 -8.97 7.03 8.53
CA ASN A 169 -9.88 7.78 7.66
C ASN A 169 -9.11 8.28 6.44
N THR A 170 -9.75 8.17 5.28
CA THR A 170 -9.31 8.74 4.01
C THR A 170 -10.14 9.97 3.68
N GLN A 171 -9.80 10.74 2.64
CA GLN A 171 -10.55 11.94 2.25
C GLN A 171 -11.91 11.59 1.65
N SER A 172 -12.06 10.39 1.07
CA SER A 172 -13.31 9.95 0.45
C SER A 172 -13.46 8.43 0.44
N THR A 173 -14.69 7.94 0.27
CA THR A 173 -14.97 6.51 0.07
C THR A 173 -14.21 5.94 -1.13
N SER A 174 -14.06 6.72 -2.21
CA SER A 174 -13.31 6.30 -3.40
C SER A 174 -11.82 6.09 -3.07
N GLU A 175 -11.22 6.99 -2.29
CA GLU A 175 -9.83 6.85 -1.85
C GLU A 175 -9.66 5.61 -0.95
N ALA A 176 -10.57 5.37 -0.02
CA ALA A 176 -10.55 4.17 0.82
C ALA A 176 -10.57 2.88 -0.03
N LEU A 177 -11.42 2.83 -1.07
CA LEU A 177 -11.51 1.70 -1.99
C LEU A 177 -10.22 1.53 -2.81
N THR A 178 -9.61 2.63 -3.26
CA THR A 178 -8.33 2.59 -3.98
C THR A 178 -7.23 1.98 -3.12
N TRP A 179 -7.09 2.44 -1.87
CA TRP A 179 -6.14 1.85 -0.91
C TRP A 179 -6.43 0.38 -0.63
N GLN A 180 -7.69 0.03 -0.35
CA GLN A 180 -8.10 -1.33 -0.05
C GLN A 180 -7.77 -2.29 -1.21
N ARG A 181 -8.08 -1.91 -2.45
CA ARG A 181 -7.75 -2.70 -3.64
C ARG A 181 -6.25 -2.82 -3.85
N ALA A 182 -5.51 -1.71 -3.78
CA ALA A 182 -4.07 -1.70 -4.00
C ALA A 182 -3.33 -2.57 -2.98
N ILE A 183 -3.69 -2.48 -1.69
CA ILE A 183 -3.10 -3.30 -0.63
C ILE A 183 -3.39 -4.78 -0.88
N ASN A 184 -4.66 -5.14 -1.11
CA ASN A 184 -5.05 -6.55 -1.26
C ASN A 184 -4.55 -7.17 -2.57
N LEU A 185 -4.29 -6.38 -3.61
CA LEU A 185 -3.77 -6.87 -4.89
C LEU A 185 -2.24 -7.09 -4.86
N HIS A 186 -1.51 -6.22 -4.15
CA HIS A 186 -0.06 -6.18 -4.27
C HIS A 186 0.70 -6.76 -3.09
N ILE A 187 0.10 -6.89 -1.91
CA ILE A 187 0.77 -7.52 -0.78
C ILE A 187 0.65 -9.05 -0.88
N PRO A 188 1.77 -9.78 -0.94
CA PRO A 188 1.74 -11.23 -0.99
C PRO A 188 1.20 -11.81 0.32
N HIS A 189 0.36 -12.82 0.22
CA HIS A 189 -0.19 -13.53 1.36
C HIS A 189 0.73 -14.69 1.75
N SER A 190 0.89 -14.93 3.05
CA SER A 190 1.45 -16.20 3.52
C SER A 190 0.47 -17.32 3.13
N GLN A 191 0.94 -18.34 2.39
CA GLN A 191 0.21 -19.60 2.27
C GLN A 191 0.26 -20.36 3.59
#